data_AF-A0A354XKE1-F1
#
_entry.id   AF-A0A354XKE1-F1
#
_cell.length_a   1.000
_cell.length_b   1.000
_cell.length_c   1.000
_cell.angle_alpha   90.00
_cell.angle_beta   90.00
_cell.angle_gamma   90.00
#
_symmetry.space_group_name_H-M   'P 1'
#
loop_
_entity.id
_entity.type
_entity.pdbx_description
1 polymer ?
#
loop_
_entity_poly.entity_id
_entity_poly.type
_entity_poly.pdbx_seq_one_letter_code
_entity_poly.pdbx_strand_id
1 'polypeptide(L)'
;MPSKVVWLLTMLLISAPLSAAHHGGARQEGMAGQASSIEVAHPWARATPPGAGAGGGFVTLTNHGDGDDMLLGATSPITERVEIHIMEMDGDVMRMVPLPGGIELPAGESVTLAPGG
;
A
#
# COMPACT_ATOMS: atom_id res chain seq x y z
N MET A 1 -38.81 -9.07 18.81
CA MET A 1 -39.32 -7.93 18.01
C MET A 1 -38.53 -7.89 16.71
N PRO A 2 -39.11 -8.25 15.55
CA PRO A 2 -38.37 -8.28 14.29
C PRO A 2 -38.55 -6.97 13.51
N SER A 3 -37.47 -6.24 13.28
CA SER A 3 -37.46 -5.10 12.37
C SER A 3 -36.89 -5.54 11.02
N LYS A 4 -37.78 -6.02 10.14
CA LYS A 4 -37.51 -6.20 8.72
C LYS A 4 -37.56 -4.82 8.06
N VAL A 5 -36.45 -4.31 7.56
CA VAL A 5 -36.46 -3.11 6.70
C VAL A 5 -36.64 -3.56 5.27
N VAL A 6 -37.86 -3.31 4.78
CA VAL A 6 -38.30 -3.44 3.40
C VAL A 6 -37.77 -2.23 2.62
N TRP A 7 -37.02 -2.45 1.56
CA TRP A 7 -36.88 -1.47 0.49
C TRP A 7 -37.53 -2.04 -0.77
N LEU A 8 -38.74 -1.55 -1.03
CA LEU A 8 -39.45 -1.71 -2.29
C LEU A 8 -39.23 -0.41 -3.08
N LEU A 9 -38.52 -0.47 -4.20
CA LEU A 9 -38.68 0.54 -5.25
C LEU A 9 -38.72 -0.15 -6.62
N THR A 10 -39.84 0.08 -7.28
CA THR A 10 -40.28 -0.46 -8.56
C THR A 10 -39.75 0.39 -9.73
N MET A 11 -39.74 -0.22 -10.93
CA MET A 11 -39.65 0.37 -12.29
C MET A 11 -38.24 0.70 -12.81
N LEU A 12 -37.88 0.51 -14.08
CA LEU A 12 -38.62 0.37 -15.34
C LEU A 12 -37.76 -0.39 -16.39
N LEU A 13 -38.46 -0.96 -17.37
CA LEU A 13 -38.03 -1.76 -18.52
C LEU A 13 -37.35 -0.99 -19.67
N ILE A 14 -36.59 -1.75 -20.49
CA ILE A 14 -36.23 -1.59 -21.92
C ILE A 14 -35.09 -0.62 -22.28
N SER A 15 -33.96 -1.15 -22.78
CA SER A 15 -33.73 -1.34 -24.23
C SER A 15 -32.31 -1.87 -24.49
N ALA A 16 -32.18 -2.97 -25.22
CA ALA A 16 -30.90 -3.48 -25.69
C ALA A 16 -30.59 -2.91 -27.08
N PRO A 17 -29.43 -2.27 -27.31
CA PRO A 17 -28.91 -2.10 -28.65
C PRO A 17 -27.97 -3.27 -29.00
N LEU A 18 -28.39 -4.06 -29.99
CA LEU A 18 -27.53 -4.95 -30.75
C LEU A 18 -26.57 -4.06 -31.57
N SER A 19 -25.25 -4.12 -31.31
CA SER A 19 -24.25 -3.58 -32.23
C SER A 19 -23.08 -4.54 -32.38
N ALA A 20 -22.86 -4.90 -33.65
CA ALA A 20 -21.84 -5.83 -34.11
C ALA A 20 -20.43 -5.27 -33.92
N ALA A 21 -19.48 -6.20 -33.79
CA ALA A 21 -18.04 -5.99 -33.73
C ALA A 21 -17.52 -5.01 -34.80
N HIS A 22 -16.52 -4.19 -34.46
CA HIS A 22 -15.34 -3.86 -35.28
C HIS A 22 -14.30 -3.12 -34.43
N HIS A 23 -13.03 -3.47 -34.66
CA HIS A 23 -11.78 -2.90 -34.11
C HIS A 23 -11.41 -3.24 -32.66
N GLY A 24 -10.59 -4.31 -32.57
CA GLY A 24 -9.66 -4.52 -31.46
C GLY A 24 -8.64 -3.38 -31.39
N GLY A 25 -8.98 -2.33 -30.65
CA GLY A 25 -7.99 -1.53 -29.95
C GLY A 25 -7.75 -2.24 -28.63
N ALA A 26 -6.52 -2.71 -28.39
CA ALA A 26 -6.09 -3.02 -27.05
C ALA A 26 -6.30 -1.76 -26.21
N ARG A 27 -7.40 -1.71 -25.44
CA ARG A 27 -7.45 -0.85 -24.28
C ARG A 27 -6.31 -1.35 -23.41
N GLN A 28 -5.23 -0.57 -23.36
CA GLN A 28 -4.52 -0.44 -22.10
C GLN A 28 -5.58 0.06 -21.13
N GLU A 29 -6.21 -0.86 -20.41
CA GLU A 29 -6.79 -0.55 -19.12
C GLU A 29 -5.59 -0.07 -18.30
N GLY A 30 -5.31 1.23 -18.37
CA GLY A 30 -4.52 1.86 -17.34
C GLY A 30 -5.19 1.42 -16.06
N MET A 31 -4.42 0.75 -15.19
CA MET A 31 -4.80 0.57 -13.80
C MET A 31 -5.08 1.98 -13.29
N ALA A 32 -6.35 2.40 -13.38
CA ALA A 32 -6.90 3.44 -12.58
C ALA A 32 -6.90 2.83 -11.18
N GLY A 33 -5.71 2.81 -10.57
CA GLY A 33 -5.58 2.60 -9.16
C GLY A 33 -6.51 3.62 -8.53
N GLN A 34 -7.47 3.13 -7.76
CA GLN A 34 -8.00 3.88 -6.64
C GLN A 34 -6.82 4.69 -6.09
N ALA A 35 -6.96 6.02 -6.00
CA ALA A 35 -5.97 6.81 -5.28
C ALA A 35 -5.80 6.11 -3.93
N SER A 36 -4.62 5.53 -3.69
CA SER A 36 -4.41 4.77 -2.47
C SER A 36 -4.72 5.72 -1.33
N SER A 37 -5.56 5.28 -0.39
CA SER A 37 -5.81 6.05 0.83
C SER A 37 -4.53 6.27 1.63
N ILE A 38 -3.45 5.56 1.29
CA ILE A 38 -2.12 5.73 1.84
C ILE A 38 -1.44 6.97 1.24
N GLU A 39 -1.21 7.97 2.09
CA GLU A 39 -0.30 9.08 1.82
C GLU A 39 1.14 8.67 2.14
N VAL A 40 2.07 9.08 1.29
CA VAL A 40 3.52 8.86 1.45
C VAL A 40 4.19 10.22 1.65
N ALA A 41 4.67 10.48 2.86
CA ALA A 41 5.23 11.76 3.25
C ALA A 41 6.75 11.68 3.50
N HIS A 42 7.47 12.67 2.96
CA HIS A 42 8.90 12.89 3.17
C HIS A 42 9.80 11.65 2.96
N PRO A 43 9.68 10.91 1.84
CA PRO A 43 10.59 9.79 1.58
C PRO A 43 12.02 10.30 1.42
N TRP A 44 12.96 9.68 2.12
CA TRP A 44 14.39 10.00 2.00
C TRP A 44 15.24 8.75 2.21
N ALA A 45 16.48 8.79 1.71
CA ALA A 45 17.45 7.73 1.91
C ALA A 45 18.75 8.33 2.45
N ARG A 46 19.41 7.60 3.34
CA ARG A 46 20.77 7.93 3.79
C ARG A 46 21.75 7.53 2.71
N ALA A 47 22.73 8.39 2.44
CA ALA A 47 23.84 8.05 1.55
C ALA A 47 24.56 6.79 2.04
N THR A 48 24.69 5.80 1.16
CA THR A 48 25.38 4.54 1.46
C THR A 48 26.89 4.80 1.56
N PRO A 49 27.54 4.46 2.69
CA PRO A 49 28.99 4.59 2.80
C PRO A 49 29.74 3.71 1.78
N PRO A 50 30.92 4.13 1.30
CA PRO A 50 31.74 3.28 0.42
C PRO A 50 32.01 1.92 1.04
N GLY A 51 31.74 0.84 0.30
CA GLY A 51 31.93 -0.54 0.74
C GLY A 51 30.81 -1.13 1.59
N ALA A 52 29.77 -0.38 1.95
CA ALA A 52 28.58 -0.92 2.59
C ALA A 52 27.70 -1.66 1.57
N GLY A 53 27.24 -2.87 1.93
CA GLY A 53 26.40 -3.71 1.06
C GLY A 53 24.93 -3.31 1.00
N ALA A 54 24.47 -2.41 1.88
CA ALA A 54 23.10 -1.93 1.94
C ALA A 54 23.03 -0.47 2.41
N GLY A 55 22.01 0.26 1.94
CA GLY A 55 21.64 1.59 2.41
C GLY A 55 20.33 1.55 3.23
N GLY A 56 19.91 2.71 3.75
CA GLY A 56 18.66 2.85 4.51
C GLY A 56 17.73 3.88 3.90
N GLY A 57 16.45 3.52 3.73
CA GLY A 57 15.36 4.39 3.29
C GLY A 57 14.33 4.58 4.41
N PHE A 58 13.72 5.77 4.45
CA PHE A 58 12.86 6.23 5.54
C PHE A 58 11.69 7.02 4.96
N VAL A 59 10.52 6.90 5.57
CA VAL A 59 9.28 7.48 5.07
C VAL A 59 8.23 7.51 6.18
N THR A 60 7.26 8.42 6.09
CA THR A 60 6.03 8.35 6.88
C THR A 60 4.88 7.97 5.97
N LEU A 61 4.10 6.98 6.38
CA LEU A 61 2.91 6.50 5.68
C LEU A 61 1.70 6.84 6.53
N THR A 62 0.68 7.47 5.95
CA THR A 62 -0.59 7.74 6.65
C THR A 62 -1.72 7.05 5.91
N ASN A 63 -2.47 6.19 6.60
CA ASN A 63 -3.64 5.53 6.02
C ASN A 63 -4.89 6.38 6.24
N HIS A 64 -5.37 7.07 5.20
CA HIS A 64 -6.63 7.83 5.22
C HIS A 64 -7.87 6.98 4.91
N GLY A 65 -7.72 5.66 4.88
CA GLY A 65 -8.78 4.71 4.53
C GLY A 65 -9.64 4.34 5.73
N ASP A 66 -10.78 3.72 5.45
CA ASP A 66 -11.73 3.25 6.48
C ASP A 66 -11.41 1.83 7.00
N GLY A 67 -10.29 1.25 6.60
CA GLY A 67 -9.86 -0.09 7.00
C GLY A 67 -8.34 -0.20 7.06
N ASP A 68 -7.86 -1.12 7.89
CA ASP A 68 -6.43 -1.38 8.08
C ASP A 68 -5.80 -1.90 6.77
N ASP A 69 -4.55 -1.51 6.54
CA ASP A 69 -3.75 -1.94 5.39
C ASP A 69 -2.40 -2.51 5.86
N MET A 70 -1.59 -3.03 4.94
CA MET A 70 -0.31 -3.63 5.24
C MET A 70 0.75 -3.20 4.21
N LEU A 71 1.82 -2.58 4.70
CA LEU A 71 3.03 -2.36 3.90
C LEU A 71 3.80 -3.68 3.78
N LEU A 72 3.57 -4.41 2.68
CA LEU A 72 4.21 -5.71 2.44
C LEU A 72 5.65 -5.61 1.91
N GLY A 73 6.02 -4.48 1.30
CA GLY A 73 7.31 -4.32 0.67
C GLY A 73 7.41 -3.04 -0.14
N ALA A 74 8.57 -2.85 -0.76
CA ALA A 74 8.82 -1.79 -1.72
C ALA A 74 9.73 -2.32 -2.83
N THR A 75 9.83 -1.57 -3.93
CA THR A 75 10.77 -1.86 -5.01
C THR A 75 11.49 -0.57 -5.40
N SER A 76 12.67 -0.70 -6.00
CA SER A 76 13.45 0.46 -6.40
C SER A 76 14.33 0.10 -7.60
N PRO A 77 14.46 0.98 -8.61
CA PRO A 77 15.26 0.70 -9.81
C PRO A 77 16.78 0.73 -9.57
N ILE A 78 17.23 1.19 -8.40
CA ILE A 78 18.66 1.36 -8.07
C ILE A 78 19.21 0.23 -7.17
N THR A 79 18.39 -0.76 -6.84
CA THR A 79 18.79 -1.93 -6.03
C THR A 79 18.08 -3.18 -6.55
N GLU A 80 18.73 -4.34 -6.39
CA GLU A 80 18.13 -5.63 -6.75
C GLU A 80 17.00 -6.02 -5.78
N ARG A 81 17.06 -5.56 -4.52
CA ARG A 81 16.12 -5.93 -3.47
C ARG A 81 15.89 -4.80 -2.49
N VAL A 82 14.67 -4.73 -1.98
CA VAL A 82 14.29 -3.89 -0.83
C VAL A 82 13.68 -4.81 0.22
N GLU A 83 14.07 -4.62 1.47
CA GLU A 83 13.53 -5.33 2.62
C GLU A 83 13.00 -4.31 3.63
N ILE A 84 11.96 -4.68 4.35
CA ILE A 84 11.46 -3.93 5.50
C ILE A 84 12.11 -4.51 6.75
N HIS A 85 12.62 -3.64 7.63
CA HIS A 85 13.30 -4.04 8.85
C HIS A 85 12.71 -3.28 10.03
N ILE A 86 12.69 -3.93 11.19
CA ILE A 86 12.40 -3.32 12.49
C ILE A 86 13.63 -3.37 13.38
N MET A 87 13.65 -2.55 14.41
CA MET A 87 14.67 -2.64 15.46
C MET A 87 14.10 -3.36 16.66
N GLU A 88 14.73 -4.46 17.06
CA GLU A 88 14.35 -5.24 18.22
C GLU A 88 15.50 -5.31 19.23
N MET A 89 15.15 -5.35 20.51
CA MET A 89 16.11 -5.59 21.60
C MET A 89 16.35 -7.10 21.73
N ASP A 90 17.60 -7.52 21.61
CA ASP A 90 18.09 -8.86 21.94
C ASP A 90 19.02 -8.73 23.16
N GLY A 91 18.43 -8.87 24.35
CA GLY A 91 19.10 -8.53 25.61
C GLY A 91 19.40 -7.04 25.69
N ASP A 92 20.68 -6.68 25.75
CA ASP A 92 21.16 -5.29 25.78
C ASP A 92 21.57 -4.77 24.38
N VAL A 93 21.32 -5.53 23.31
CA VAL A 93 21.75 -5.21 21.95
C VAL A 93 20.54 -4.89 21.07
N MET A 94 20.53 -3.68 20.48
CA MET A 94 19.61 -3.35 19.39
C MET A 94 20.01 -4.06 18.11
N ARG A 95 19.10 -4.81 17.50
CA ARG A 95 19.30 -5.53 16.23
C ARG A 95 18.30 -5.06 15.19
N MET A 96 18.76 -5.00 13.95
CA MET A 96 17.92 -4.75 12.79
C MET A 96 17.45 -6.11 12.25
N VAL A 97 16.14 -6.35 12.28
CA VAL A 97 15.53 -7.66 11.95
C VAL A 97 14.61 -7.49 10.74
N PRO A 98 14.77 -8.30 9.67
CA PRO A 98 13.85 -8.28 8.53
C PRO A 98 12.43 -8.66 8.95
N LEU A 99 11.44 -7.95 8.43
CA LEU A 99 10.02 -8.17 8.70
C LEU A 99 9.29 -8.57 7.41
N PRO A 100 9.33 -9.85 6.99
CA PRO A 100 8.73 -10.31 5.75
C PRO A 100 7.20 -10.28 5.76
N GLY A 101 6.58 -10.21 6.94
CA GLY A 101 5.14 -10.03 7.10
C GLY A 101 4.65 -8.62 6.75
N GLY A 102 5.57 -7.66 6.61
CA GLY A 102 5.24 -6.26 6.39
C GLY A 102 4.93 -5.51 7.69
N ILE A 103 4.47 -4.28 7.55
CA ILE A 103 4.09 -3.40 8.66
C ILE A 103 2.62 -3.04 8.53
N GLU A 104 1.86 -3.20 9.61
CA GLU A 104 0.46 -2.79 9.66
C GLU A 104 0.35 -1.27 9.52
N LEU A 105 -0.64 -0.83 8.75
CA LEU A 105 -1.02 0.56 8.56
C LEU A 105 -2.48 0.73 9.02
N PRO A 106 -2.73 0.93 10.32
CA PRO A 106 -4.08 1.05 10.85
C PRO A 106 -4.85 2.20 10.21
N ALA A 107 -6.16 2.04 10.04
CA ALA A 107 -7.02 3.09 9.49
C ALA A 107 -6.93 4.39 10.30
N GLY A 108 -6.70 5.51 9.62
CA GLY A 108 -6.58 6.85 10.22
C GLY A 108 -5.25 7.13 10.93
N GLU A 109 -4.29 6.20 10.91
CA GLU A 109 -3.01 6.34 11.60
C GLU A 109 -1.84 6.59 10.66
N SER A 110 -0.77 7.15 11.24
CA SER A 110 0.52 7.34 10.59
C SER A 110 1.56 6.38 11.18
N VAL A 111 2.29 5.71 10.31
CA VAL A 111 3.43 4.87 10.65
C VAL A 111 4.68 5.48 10.04
N THR A 112 5.70 5.69 10.87
CA THR A 112 6.98 6.26 10.44
C THR A 112 8.05 5.20 10.47
N LEU A 113 8.71 5.02 9.32
CA LEU A 113 9.97 4.28 9.20
C LEU A 113 11.12 5.25 9.42
N ALA A 114 11.77 5.19 10.58
CA ALA A 114 12.84 6.10 10.97
C ALA A 114 14.16 5.37 11.32
N PRO A 115 15.32 6.07 11.31
CA PRO A 115 16.56 5.49 11.79
C PRO A 115 16.43 5.10 13.28
N GLY A 116 16.60 3.81 13.58
CA GLY A 116 16.52 3.30 14.95
C GLY A 116 15.20 2.64 15.33
N GLY A 117 14.26 2.52 14.39
CA GLY A 117 12.91 2.02 14.62
C GLY A 117 11.91 3.12 14.35
#